data_AF-A0A0G4L0D9-F1
#
_entry.id   AF-A0A0G4L0D9-F1
#
_cell.length_a   1.000
_cell.length_b   1.000
_cell.length_c   1.000
_cell.angle_alpha   90.00
_cell.angle_beta   90.00
_cell.angle_gamma   90.00
#
_symmetry.space_group_name_H-M   'P 1'
#
loop_
_entity.id
_entity.type
_entity.pdbx_description
1 polymer ?
#
loop_
_entity_poly.entity_id
_entity_poly.type
_entity_poly.pdbx_seq_one_letter_code
_entity_poly.pdbx_strand_id
1 'polypeptide(L)'
;MDRESGSLWKDWIQFIKSGPGVVGGPGWQDQQKMDQLRKAYHRAITVPMSALTELWKDYDQFELGLNKATGRQFIQKRSPGYMTAKSASLQMDRKIGNLNRTSLPRLPPAPGFAGATEYMEQVNIWKQWIQWEKEDPLVLADDEPEVLKQRILYVYKQALMALRFWPEMWVDAAEWCFENNIFKDGVDLGIKFLTDGIAANPESVLLALKHGDRIEMTLPVADTEESKEERAKAIRAPYDQVLETLYHMMQKLKEREKNELAKIEKAATEHAGRNDGDDNDDQDQTLALEQRTQAVKQGFSLQTELLKRTISFIWIALCRAMRRTQGKGSQTKGLRQVFTEARGKGQLTSDVYVAVALI
;
A
#
# COMPACT_ATOMS: atom_id res chain seq x y z
N MET A 1 -13.25 -9.00 9.57
CA MET A 1 -14.48 -9.51 8.91
C MET A 1 -15.05 -8.38 8.09
N ASP A 2 -15.60 -8.66 6.91
CA ASP A 2 -15.93 -7.64 5.91
C ASP A 2 -17.40 -7.18 5.96
N ARG A 3 -17.63 -5.92 5.61
CA ARG A 3 -18.96 -5.29 5.53
C ARG A 3 -19.89 -5.96 4.52
N GLU A 4 -19.34 -6.43 3.40
CA GLU A 4 -20.08 -7.02 2.28
C GLU A 4 -20.15 -8.55 2.40
N SER A 5 -19.68 -9.13 3.51
CA SER A 5 -19.71 -10.57 3.78
C SER A 5 -21.10 -11.15 4.08
N GLY A 6 -22.16 -10.35 3.98
CA GLY A 6 -23.52 -10.75 4.32
C GLY A 6 -24.03 -11.96 3.55
N SER A 7 -23.74 -12.04 2.25
CA SER A 7 -24.10 -13.20 1.42
C SER A 7 -23.38 -14.47 1.88
N LEU A 8 -22.08 -14.38 2.17
CA LEU A 8 -21.28 -15.52 2.64
C LEU A 8 -21.83 -16.11 3.94
N TRP A 9 -22.29 -15.25 4.87
CA TRP A 9 -22.93 -15.72 6.10
C TRP A 9 -24.24 -16.44 5.84
N LYS A 10 -25.07 -15.91 4.94
CA LYS A 10 -26.34 -16.55 4.55
C LYS A 10 -26.09 -17.90 3.90
N ASP A 11 -25.16 -17.97 2.96
CA ASP A 11 -24.79 -19.20 2.26
C ASP A 11 -24.25 -20.25 3.24
N TRP A 12 -23.39 -19.84 4.18
CA TRP A 12 -22.86 -20.71 5.21
C TRP A 12 -23.95 -21.24 6.16
N ILE A 13 -24.88 -20.38 6.59
CA ILE A 13 -26.01 -20.79 7.42
C ILE A 13 -26.94 -21.73 6.64
N GLN A 14 -27.22 -21.44 5.37
CA GLN A 14 -28.01 -22.30 4.49
C GLN A 14 -27.35 -23.65 4.28
N PHE A 15 -26.02 -23.67 4.10
CA PHE A 15 -25.23 -24.90 4.01
C PHE A 15 -25.41 -25.75 5.28
N ILE A 16 -25.25 -25.18 6.48
CA ILE A 16 -25.50 -25.91 7.74
C ILE A 16 -26.95 -26.41 7.81
N LYS A 17 -27.94 -25.59 7.41
CA LYS A 17 -29.35 -25.99 7.39
C LYS A 17 -29.62 -27.17 6.44
N SER A 18 -28.92 -27.25 5.32
CA SER A 18 -29.03 -28.36 4.35
C SER A 18 -28.34 -29.65 4.78
N GLY A 19 -27.45 -29.60 5.78
CA GLY A 19 -26.76 -30.76 6.32
C GLY A 19 -27.68 -31.77 7.03
N PRO A 20 -27.19 -32.98 7.32
CA PRO A 20 -27.97 -34.03 7.99
C PRO A 20 -28.42 -33.62 9.39
N GLY A 21 -29.55 -34.18 9.85
CA GLY A 21 -30.19 -33.86 11.13
C GLY A 21 -31.37 -32.88 10.99
N VAL A 22 -32.31 -32.98 11.93
CA VAL A 22 -33.50 -32.15 12.04
C VAL A 22 -33.27 -31.11 13.13
N VAL A 23 -33.50 -29.84 12.82
CA VAL A 23 -33.37 -28.75 13.81
C VAL A 23 -34.40 -28.97 14.94
N GLY A 24 -33.94 -29.11 16.18
CA GLY A 24 -34.80 -29.38 17.34
C GLY A 24 -35.11 -30.85 17.60
N GLY A 25 -34.52 -31.78 16.85
CA GLY A 25 -34.64 -33.22 17.10
C GLY A 25 -33.83 -33.69 18.32
N PRO A 26 -34.18 -34.85 18.92
CA PRO A 26 -33.51 -35.38 20.11
C PRO A 26 -32.20 -36.14 19.80
N GLY A 27 -31.89 -36.38 18.53
CA GLY A 27 -30.71 -37.14 18.12
C GLY A 27 -29.42 -36.36 18.33
N TRP A 28 -28.30 -37.07 18.48
CA TRP A 28 -26.99 -36.42 18.62
C TRP A 28 -26.64 -35.54 17.40
N GLN A 29 -26.97 -35.98 16.18
CA GLN A 29 -26.77 -35.20 14.95
C GLN A 29 -27.61 -33.91 14.93
N ASP A 30 -28.84 -33.98 15.47
CA ASP A 30 -29.76 -32.84 15.56
C ASP A 30 -29.22 -31.77 16.51
N GLN A 31 -28.71 -32.21 17.67
CA GLN A 31 -28.07 -31.34 18.65
C GLN A 31 -26.81 -30.68 18.07
N GLN A 32 -25.96 -31.45 17.37
CA GLN A 32 -24.76 -30.92 16.72
C GLN A 32 -25.11 -29.84 15.68
N LYS A 33 -26.12 -30.09 14.84
CA LYS A 33 -26.61 -29.13 13.85
C LYS A 33 -27.12 -27.84 14.52
N MET A 34 -27.88 -27.96 15.62
CA MET A 34 -28.34 -26.81 16.38
C MET A 34 -27.18 -25.98 16.95
N ASP A 35 -26.17 -26.62 17.53
CA ASP A 35 -25.02 -25.92 18.11
C ASP A 35 -24.18 -25.23 17.04
N GLN A 36 -24.03 -25.84 15.86
CA GLN A 36 -23.37 -25.22 14.71
C GLN A 36 -24.14 -23.99 14.21
N LEU A 37 -25.47 -24.10 14.07
CA LEU A 37 -26.33 -22.97 13.67
C LEU A 37 -26.25 -21.83 14.67
N ARG A 38 -26.37 -22.13 15.97
CA ARG A 38 -26.27 -21.12 17.03
C ARG A 38 -24.90 -20.43 17.01
N LYS A 39 -23.81 -21.19 16.85
CA LYS A 39 -22.45 -20.64 16.74
C LYS A 39 -22.30 -19.75 15.50
N ALA A 40 -22.85 -20.15 14.36
CA ALA A 40 -22.82 -19.36 13.13
C ALA A 40 -23.60 -18.04 13.30
N TYR A 41 -24.83 -18.10 13.81
CA TYR A 41 -25.63 -16.90 14.08
C TYR A 41 -24.95 -15.97 15.08
N HIS A 42 -24.47 -16.49 16.22
CA HIS A 42 -23.81 -15.69 17.26
C HIS A 42 -22.60 -14.93 16.71
N ARG A 43 -21.84 -15.53 15.81
CA ARG A 43 -20.71 -14.87 15.16
C ARG A 43 -21.15 -13.86 14.11
N ALA A 44 -22.20 -14.17 13.34
CA ALA A 44 -22.71 -13.27 12.31
C ALA A 44 -23.30 -11.98 12.91
N ILE A 45 -24.11 -12.08 13.97
CA ILE A 45 -24.83 -10.92 14.55
C ILE A 45 -23.92 -9.91 15.28
N THR A 46 -22.63 -10.22 15.46
CA THR A 46 -21.66 -9.30 16.07
C THR A 46 -20.75 -8.63 15.05
N VAL A 47 -20.93 -8.93 13.76
CA VAL A 47 -20.14 -8.34 12.67
C VAL A 47 -20.89 -7.15 12.06
N PRO A 48 -20.28 -5.95 12.00
CA PRO A 48 -20.85 -4.82 11.27
C PRO A 48 -20.90 -5.10 9.76
N MET A 49 -22.07 -5.46 9.26
CA MET A 49 -22.31 -5.80 7.84
C MET A 49 -23.69 -5.34 7.38
N SER A 50 -23.86 -5.19 6.07
CA SER A 50 -25.15 -4.76 5.47
C SER A 50 -26.31 -5.72 5.78
N ALA A 51 -26.06 -7.03 5.83
CA ALA A 51 -27.07 -8.06 6.10
C ALA A 51 -27.42 -8.25 7.59
N LEU A 52 -26.83 -7.45 8.49
CA LEU A 52 -26.91 -7.67 9.94
C LEU A 52 -28.36 -7.67 10.47
N THR A 53 -29.20 -6.76 9.96
CA THR A 53 -30.61 -6.66 10.41
C THR A 53 -31.43 -7.89 9.99
N GLU A 54 -31.14 -8.47 8.83
CA GLU A 54 -31.82 -9.66 8.34
C GLU A 54 -31.37 -10.90 9.12
N LEU A 55 -30.06 -11.06 9.32
CA LEU A 55 -29.49 -12.17 10.09
C LEU A 55 -29.96 -12.16 11.56
N TRP A 56 -30.20 -10.99 12.15
CA TRP A 56 -30.80 -10.89 13.48
C TRP A 56 -32.26 -11.36 13.50
N LYS A 57 -33.07 -11.01 12.49
CA LYS A 57 -34.46 -11.51 12.38
C LYS A 57 -34.49 -13.03 12.21
N ASP A 58 -33.60 -13.57 11.38
CA ASP A 58 -33.48 -15.02 11.18
C ASP A 58 -33.05 -15.73 12.47
N TYR A 59 -32.15 -15.14 13.25
CA TYR A 59 -31.72 -15.67 14.54
C TYR A 59 -32.87 -15.67 15.57
N ASP A 60 -33.64 -14.58 15.64
CA ASP A 60 -34.82 -14.45 16.49
C ASP A 60 -35.86 -15.55 16.17
N GLN A 61 -36.18 -15.72 14.89
CA GLN A 61 -37.08 -16.80 14.44
C GLN A 61 -36.54 -18.20 14.76
N PHE A 62 -35.23 -18.41 14.60
CA PHE A 62 -34.58 -19.68 14.90
C PHE A 62 -34.69 -20.04 16.40
N GLU A 63 -34.31 -19.15 17.31
CA GLU A 63 -34.34 -19.47 18.75
C GLU A 63 -35.76 -19.58 19.30
N LEU A 64 -36.68 -18.72 18.84
CA LEU A 64 -38.10 -18.80 19.22
C LEU A 64 -38.79 -20.05 18.65
N GLY A 65 -38.36 -20.51 17.48
CA GLY A 65 -38.82 -21.74 16.85
C GLY A 65 -38.39 -23.02 17.58
N LEU A 66 -37.25 -22.98 18.29
CA LEU A 66 -36.77 -24.08 19.13
C LEU A 66 -37.51 -24.16 20.46
N ASN A 67 -37.45 -23.08 21.25
CA ASN A 67 -38.14 -23.00 22.54
C ASN A 67 -38.38 -21.53 22.92
N LYS A 68 -39.65 -21.16 23.07
CA LYS A 68 -40.04 -19.77 23.35
C LYS A 68 -39.48 -19.20 24.65
N ALA A 69 -39.31 -20.01 25.69
CA ALA A 69 -38.87 -19.55 27.00
C ALA A 69 -37.35 -19.30 27.02
N THR A 70 -36.56 -20.30 26.63
CA THR A 70 -35.09 -20.18 26.57
C THR A 70 -34.63 -19.29 25.42
N GLY A 71 -35.35 -19.28 24.29
CA GLY A 71 -35.06 -18.42 23.15
C GLY A 71 -35.05 -16.94 23.52
N ARG A 72 -36.04 -16.47 24.29
CA ARG A 72 -36.08 -15.08 24.79
C ARG A 72 -34.85 -14.72 25.63
N GLN A 73 -34.39 -15.63 26.48
CA GLN A 73 -33.18 -15.42 27.28
C GLN A 73 -31.92 -15.34 26.41
N PHE A 74 -31.79 -16.21 25.40
CA PHE A 74 -30.65 -16.17 24.47
C PHE A 74 -30.61 -14.87 23.65
N ILE A 75 -31.77 -14.42 23.15
CA ILE A 75 -31.91 -13.16 22.42
C ILE A 75 -31.51 -11.97 23.31
N GLN A 76 -32.03 -11.90 24.55
CA GLN A 76 -31.71 -10.82 25.48
C GLN A 76 -30.21 -10.77 25.81
N LYS A 77 -29.56 -11.94 25.99
CA LYS A 77 -28.12 -12.03 26.26
C LYS A 77 -27.26 -11.52 25.09
N ARG A 78 -27.72 -11.67 23.84
CA ARG A 78 -26.98 -11.27 22.63
C ARG A 78 -27.34 -9.89 22.09
N SER A 79 -28.45 -9.31 22.53
CA SER A 79 -28.91 -7.99 22.09
C SER A 79 -27.88 -6.87 22.21
N PRO A 80 -27.06 -6.77 23.29
CA PRO A 80 -26.07 -5.70 23.40
C PRO A 80 -25.04 -5.73 22.27
N GLY A 81 -24.44 -6.90 21.99
CA GLY A 81 -23.44 -7.05 20.92
C GLY A 81 -24.02 -6.76 19.53
N TYR A 82 -25.27 -7.17 19.27
CA TYR A 82 -25.98 -6.83 18.04
C TYR A 82 -26.20 -5.31 17.91
N MET A 83 -26.59 -4.62 18.97
CA MET A 83 -26.80 -3.17 18.94
C MET A 83 -25.49 -2.41 18.68
N THR A 84 -24.39 -2.84 19.29
CA THR A 84 -23.05 -2.30 19.00
C THR A 84 -22.68 -2.52 17.53
N ALA A 85 -22.83 -3.74 17.01
CA ALA A 85 -22.55 -4.05 15.61
C ALA A 85 -23.44 -3.27 14.63
N LYS A 86 -24.71 -3.04 14.99
CA LYS A 86 -25.67 -2.27 14.18
C LYS A 86 -25.31 -0.80 14.12
N SER A 87 -24.95 -0.20 15.26
CA SER A 87 -24.46 1.18 15.32
C SER A 87 -23.18 1.34 14.49
N ALA A 88 -22.23 0.42 14.66
CA ALA A 88 -20.98 0.41 13.89
C ALA A 88 -21.24 0.26 12.38
N SER A 89 -22.18 -0.60 11.96
CA SER A 89 -22.53 -0.76 10.53
C SER A 89 -23.03 0.56 9.94
N LEU A 90 -23.91 1.28 10.65
CA LEU A 90 -24.45 2.56 10.19
C LEU A 90 -23.39 3.66 10.11
N GLN A 91 -22.43 3.67 11.04
CA GLN A 91 -21.29 4.59 10.96
C GLN A 91 -20.40 4.27 9.76
N MET A 92 -20.15 2.98 9.53
CA MET A 92 -19.38 2.48 8.40
C MET A 92 -20.04 2.86 7.07
N ASP A 93 -21.37 2.69 6.93
CA ASP A 93 -22.15 3.16 5.77
C ASP A 93 -21.85 4.63 5.42
N ARG A 94 -21.80 5.50 6.42
CA ARG A 94 -21.57 6.94 6.23
C ARG A 94 -20.12 7.25 5.85
N LYS A 95 -19.16 6.53 6.42
CA LYS A 95 -17.73 6.78 6.23
C LYS A 95 -17.20 6.21 4.91
N ILE A 96 -17.67 5.02 4.51
CA ILE A 96 -17.15 4.29 3.35
C ILE A 96 -18.17 4.05 2.24
N GLY A 97 -19.33 4.71 2.28
CA GLY A 97 -20.39 4.52 1.28
C GLY A 97 -19.96 4.79 -0.17
N ASN A 98 -19.01 5.73 -0.38
CA ASN A 98 -18.47 6.08 -1.70
C ASN A 98 -17.12 5.40 -2.01
N LEU A 99 -16.73 4.40 -1.23
CA LEU A 99 -15.46 3.71 -1.40
C LEU A 99 -15.50 2.76 -2.60
N ASN A 100 -14.57 2.92 -3.53
CA ASN A 100 -14.39 2.00 -4.64
C ASN A 100 -13.38 0.90 -4.27
N ARG A 101 -13.91 -0.30 -4.00
CA ARG A 101 -13.13 -1.51 -3.71
C ARG A 101 -12.77 -2.26 -4.99
N THR A 102 -12.02 -1.61 -5.89
CA THR A 102 -11.52 -2.27 -7.10
C THR A 102 -10.43 -3.29 -6.76
N SER A 103 -10.47 -4.46 -7.39
CA SER A 103 -9.38 -5.45 -7.35
C SER A 103 -8.28 -5.18 -8.35
N LEU A 104 -8.51 -4.25 -9.30
CA LEU A 104 -7.53 -3.80 -10.27
C LEU A 104 -6.97 -2.43 -9.82
N PRO A 105 -5.77 -2.39 -9.22
CA PRO A 105 -5.16 -1.13 -8.79
C PRO A 105 -4.76 -0.28 -9.99
N ARG A 106 -4.91 1.04 -9.85
CA ARG A 106 -4.47 2.03 -10.85
C ARG A 106 -3.25 2.79 -10.32
N LEU A 107 -2.40 3.24 -11.24
CA LEU A 107 -1.32 4.16 -10.88
C LEU A 107 -1.92 5.50 -10.39
N PRO A 108 -1.37 6.12 -9.34
CA PRO A 108 -1.82 7.41 -8.87
C PRO A 108 -1.62 8.46 -9.98
N PRO A 109 -2.68 9.19 -10.39
CA PRO A 109 -2.52 10.29 -11.33
C PRO A 109 -1.61 11.38 -10.76
N ALA A 110 -0.82 12.02 -11.62
CA ALA A 110 0.03 13.12 -11.20
C ALA A 110 -0.84 14.31 -10.72
N PRO A 111 -0.39 15.09 -9.71
CA PRO A 111 -1.12 16.25 -9.24
C PRO A 111 -1.44 17.23 -10.38
N GLY A 112 -2.70 17.68 -10.46
CA GLY A 112 -3.17 18.58 -11.52
C GLY A 112 -3.59 17.90 -12.82
N PHE A 113 -3.42 16.58 -12.94
CA PHE A 113 -3.93 15.80 -14.07
C PHE A 113 -5.33 15.24 -13.80
N ALA A 114 -6.05 14.88 -14.87
CA ALA A 114 -7.39 14.30 -14.77
C ALA A 114 -7.40 13.05 -13.87
N GLY A 115 -8.38 12.98 -12.96
CA GLY A 115 -8.53 11.88 -12.00
C GLY A 115 -7.73 12.03 -10.71
N ALA A 116 -6.86 13.04 -10.56
CA ALA A 116 -6.02 13.20 -9.37
C ALA A 116 -6.84 13.51 -8.12
N THR A 117 -7.84 14.40 -8.23
CA THR A 117 -8.71 14.77 -7.12
C THR A 117 -9.54 13.58 -6.65
N GLU A 118 -10.19 12.89 -7.58
CA GLU A 118 -11.02 11.72 -7.31
C GLU A 118 -10.20 10.56 -6.72
N TYR A 119 -8.97 10.37 -7.21
CA TYR A 119 -8.05 9.39 -6.63
C TYR A 119 -7.71 9.74 -5.17
N MET A 120 -7.39 11.01 -4.88
CA MET A 120 -7.07 11.45 -3.52
C MET A 120 -8.28 11.39 -2.57
N GLU A 121 -9.48 11.63 -3.05
CA GLU A 121 -10.72 11.40 -2.30
C GLU A 121 -10.83 9.93 -1.87
N GLN A 122 -10.56 8.99 -2.77
CA GLN A 122 -10.54 7.55 -2.44
C GLN A 122 -9.45 7.21 -1.43
N VAL A 123 -8.24 7.77 -1.57
CA VAL A 123 -7.16 7.61 -0.57
C VAL A 123 -7.63 8.08 0.81
N ASN A 124 -8.30 9.23 0.87
CA ASN A 124 -8.80 9.80 2.12
C ASN A 124 -9.89 8.92 2.76
N ILE A 125 -10.80 8.34 1.97
CA ILE A 125 -11.82 7.42 2.50
C ILE A 125 -11.17 6.17 3.10
N TRP A 126 -10.14 5.59 2.45
CA TRP A 126 -9.39 4.47 3.02
C TRP A 126 -8.71 4.83 4.33
N LYS A 127 -8.02 5.98 4.40
CA LYS A 127 -7.38 6.47 5.65
C LYS A 127 -8.41 6.69 6.76
N GLN A 128 -9.58 7.26 6.44
CA GLN A 128 -10.66 7.46 7.40
C GLN A 128 -11.22 6.12 7.92
N TRP A 129 -11.33 5.10 7.08
CA TRP A 129 -11.77 3.78 7.53
C TRP A 129 -10.75 3.13 8.46
N ILE A 130 -9.46 3.17 8.10
CA ILE A 130 -8.38 2.66 8.97
C ILE A 130 -8.40 3.36 10.33
N GLN A 131 -8.49 4.69 10.32
CA GLN A 131 -8.56 5.47 11.55
C GLN A 131 -9.80 5.11 12.39
N TRP A 132 -10.95 4.94 11.74
CA TRP A 132 -12.17 4.52 12.43
C TRP A 132 -12.05 3.12 13.04
N GLU A 133 -11.38 2.15 12.41
CA GLU A 133 -11.14 0.86 13.06
C GLU A 133 -10.16 0.99 14.25
N LYS A 134 -9.17 1.89 14.17
CA LYS A 134 -8.23 2.18 15.28
C LYS A 134 -8.92 2.83 16.48
N GLU A 135 -10.02 3.56 16.28
CA GLU A 135 -10.86 4.15 17.34
C GLU A 135 -11.67 3.10 18.13
N ASP A 136 -11.61 1.83 17.74
CA ASP A 136 -12.29 0.70 18.38
C ASP A 136 -13.81 0.92 18.60
N PRO A 137 -14.58 1.12 17.51
CA PRO A 137 -16.03 1.39 17.58
C PRO A 137 -16.84 0.21 18.12
N LEU A 138 -16.21 -0.97 18.22
CA LEU A 138 -16.79 -2.18 18.76
C LEU A 138 -16.40 -2.45 20.21
N VAL A 139 -15.53 -1.63 20.80
CA VAL A 139 -15.05 -1.74 22.18
C VAL A 139 -14.46 -3.14 22.45
N LEU A 140 -13.55 -3.55 21.57
CA LEU A 140 -12.88 -4.85 21.59
C LEU A 140 -11.53 -4.82 22.31
N ALA A 141 -10.95 -3.65 22.57
CA ALA A 141 -9.59 -3.53 23.08
C ALA A 141 -9.38 -4.27 24.41
N ASP A 142 -10.36 -4.22 25.30
CA ASP A 142 -10.27 -4.82 26.64
C ASP A 142 -10.57 -6.33 26.63
N ASP A 143 -11.59 -6.75 25.88
CA ASP A 143 -12.09 -8.13 25.90
C ASP A 143 -11.50 -9.02 24.80
N GLU A 144 -11.28 -8.47 23.59
CA GLU A 144 -10.88 -9.19 22.39
C GLU A 144 -9.79 -8.44 21.58
N PRO A 145 -8.64 -8.07 22.19
CA PRO A 145 -7.61 -7.23 21.55
C PRO A 145 -7.06 -7.83 20.25
N GLU A 146 -6.96 -9.15 20.16
CA GLU A 146 -6.51 -9.83 18.94
C GLU A 146 -7.53 -9.72 17.81
N VAL A 147 -8.82 -9.64 18.12
CA VAL A 147 -9.87 -9.41 17.11
C VAL A 147 -9.77 -7.98 16.58
N LEU A 148 -9.54 -6.99 17.46
CA LEU A 148 -9.31 -5.60 17.05
C LEU A 148 -8.11 -5.50 16.09
N LYS A 149 -6.96 -6.08 16.45
CA LYS A 149 -5.77 -6.14 15.59
C LYS A 149 -6.06 -6.78 14.24
N GLN A 150 -6.79 -7.90 14.22
CA GLN A 150 -7.18 -8.58 12.98
C GLN A 150 -8.09 -7.70 12.10
N ARG A 151 -8.97 -6.90 12.69
CA ARG A 151 -9.83 -5.96 11.95
C ARG A 151 -9.01 -4.86 11.31
N ILE A 152 -8.12 -4.20 12.05
CA ILE A 152 -7.26 -3.14 11.53
C ILE A 152 -6.37 -3.68 10.41
N LEU A 153 -5.72 -4.83 10.61
CA LEU A 153 -4.93 -5.51 9.57
C LEU A 153 -5.74 -5.86 8.34
N TYR A 154 -6.99 -6.28 8.52
CA TYR A 154 -7.87 -6.58 7.41
C TYR A 154 -8.10 -5.34 6.54
N VAL A 155 -8.39 -4.19 7.14
CA VAL A 155 -8.61 -2.95 6.40
C VAL A 155 -7.33 -2.46 5.71
N TYR A 156 -6.17 -2.56 6.35
CA TYR A 156 -4.89 -2.30 5.68
C TYR A 156 -4.71 -3.16 4.43
N LYS A 157 -4.96 -4.46 4.53
CA LYS A 157 -4.86 -5.37 3.37
C LYS A 157 -5.85 -5.02 2.27
N GLN A 158 -7.08 -4.65 2.62
CA GLN A 158 -8.07 -4.20 1.64
C GLN A 158 -7.65 -2.90 0.95
N ALA A 159 -7.17 -1.92 1.72
CA ALA A 159 -6.67 -0.66 1.18
C ALA A 159 -5.51 -0.89 0.21
N LEU A 160 -4.59 -1.79 0.54
CA LEU A 160 -3.42 -2.12 -0.28
C LEU A 160 -3.74 -2.92 -1.56
N MET A 161 -4.93 -3.52 -1.67
CA MET A 161 -5.40 -4.08 -2.94
C MET A 161 -5.76 -2.98 -3.94
N ALA A 162 -6.47 -1.94 -3.48
CA ALA A 162 -6.87 -0.81 -4.31
C ALA A 162 -5.74 0.22 -4.51
N LEU A 163 -5.00 0.51 -3.45
CA LEU A 163 -3.92 1.50 -3.37
C LEU A 163 -2.53 0.84 -3.43
N ARG A 164 -2.41 -0.25 -4.22
CA ARG A 164 -1.16 -1.02 -4.37
C ARG A 164 0.04 -0.14 -4.72
N PHE A 165 -0.18 0.90 -5.53
CA PHE A 165 0.83 1.83 -5.99
C PHE A 165 0.93 3.13 -5.17
N TRP A 166 0.43 3.13 -3.93
CA TRP A 166 0.52 4.27 -3.00
C TRP A 166 1.48 3.95 -1.84
N PRO A 167 2.76 4.37 -1.93
CA PRO A 167 3.79 3.99 -0.95
C PRO A 167 3.47 4.34 0.51
N GLU A 168 2.79 5.46 0.76
CA GLU A 168 2.46 5.90 2.12
C GLU A 168 1.57 4.89 2.85
N MET A 169 0.65 4.21 2.16
CA MET A 169 -0.23 3.21 2.77
C MET A 169 0.53 1.95 3.19
N TRP A 170 1.57 1.58 2.43
CA TRP A 170 2.48 0.49 2.81
C TRP A 170 3.28 0.82 4.06
N VAL A 171 3.77 2.07 4.15
CA VAL A 171 4.49 2.55 5.34
C VAL A 171 3.58 2.61 6.55
N ASP A 172 2.39 3.20 6.45
CA ASP A 172 1.44 3.27 7.57
C ASP A 172 1.05 1.87 8.08
N ALA A 173 0.80 0.90 7.18
CA ALA A 173 0.57 -0.49 7.56
C ALA A 173 1.77 -1.12 8.28
N ALA A 174 2.98 -0.87 7.79
CA ALA A 174 4.20 -1.40 8.38
C ALA A 174 4.48 -0.79 9.76
N GLU A 175 4.35 0.53 9.90
CA GLU A 175 4.55 1.26 11.17
C GLU A 175 3.56 0.78 12.22
N TRP A 176 2.28 0.66 11.87
CA TRP A 176 1.28 0.11 12.78
C TRP A 176 1.62 -1.32 13.22
N CYS A 177 2.13 -2.17 12.30
CA CYS A 177 2.60 -3.51 12.63
C CYS A 177 3.78 -3.50 13.61
N PHE A 178 4.74 -2.59 13.46
CA PHE A 178 5.87 -2.47 14.37
C PHE A 178 5.44 -1.99 15.76
N GLU A 179 4.59 -0.97 15.83
CA GLU A 179 4.06 -0.43 17.09
C GLU A 179 3.28 -1.46 17.90
N ASN A 180 2.58 -2.37 17.20
CA ASN A 180 1.70 -3.37 17.82
C ASN A 180 2.34 -4.77 17.89
N ASN A 181 3.62 -4.91 17.56
CA ASN A 181 4.38 -6.18 17.55
C ASN A 181 3.64 -7.30 16.80
N ILE A 182 3.25 -7.03 15.56
CA ILE A 182 2.45 -7.94 14.76
C ILE A 182 3.35 -8.95 14.04
N PHE A 183 3.26 -10.21 14.47
CA PHE A 183 3.95 -11.34 13.84
C PHE A 183 2.95 -12.33 13.24
N LYS A 184 3.33 -12.95 12.13
CA LYS A 184 2.61 -14.08 11.56
C LYS A 184 3.60 -15.17 11.17
N ASP A 185 3.39 -16.38 11.69
CA ASP A 185 4.23 -17.55 11.41
C ASP A 185 5.73 -17.28 11.68
N GLY A 186 6.02 -16.52 12.75
CA GLY A 186 7.39 -16.12 13.12
C GLY A 186 7.98 -14.96 12.31
N VAL A 187 7.26 -14.41 11.34
CA VAL A 187 7.70 -13.29 10.49
C VAL A 187 7.13 -11.98 11.00
N ASP A 188 7.97 -10.94 11.17
CA ASP A 188 7.54 -9.57 11.43
C ASP A 188 6.72 -9.07 10.23
N LEU A 189 5.43 -8.84 10.44
CA LEU A 189 4.52 -8.47 9.36
C LEU A 189 4.79 -7.07 8.84
N GLY A 190 5.37 -6.18 9.66
CA GLY A 190 5.76 -4.84 9.22
C GLY A 190 6.91 -4.89 8.22
N ILE A 191 7.91 -5.75 8.44
CA ILE A 191 8.97 -5.99 7.45
C ILE A 191 8.38 -6.53 6.16
N LYS A 192 7.44 -7.49 6.26
CA LYS A 192 6.77 -8.03 5.09
C LYS A 192 6.02 -6.96 4.30
N PHE A 193 5.31 -6.05 4.96
CA PHE A 193 4.65 -4.93 4.29
C PHE A 193 5.67 -4.01 3.58
N LEU A 194 6.80 -3.70 4.20
CA LEU A 194 7.85 -2.91 3.53
C LEU A 194 8.40 -3.64 2.30
N THR A 195 8.76 -4.92 2.40
CA THR A 195 9.29 -5.68 1.27
C THR A 195 8.28 -5.85 0.14
N ASP A 196 7.03 -6.17 0.47
CA ASP A 196 5.95 -6.31 -0.52
C ASP A 196 5.64 -4.96 -1.18
N GLY A 197 5.69 -3.87 -0.41
CA GLY A 197 5.53 -2.49 -0.87
C GLY A 197 6.63 -2.09 -1.85
N ILE A 198 7.90 -2.35 -1.54
CA ILE A 198 9.05 -2.13 -2.43
C ILE A 198 8.88 -2.92 -3.73
N ALA A 199 8.40 -4.16 -3.64
CA ALA A 199 8.15 -4.98 -4.84
C ALA A 199 7.06 -4.40 -5.77
N ALA A 200 6.06 -3.67 -5.25
CA ALA A 200 5.11 -2.95 -6.11
C ALA A 200 5.61 -1.60 -6.61
N ASN A 201 6.39 -0.91 -5.77
CA ASN A 201 6.80 0.46 -5.98
C ASN A 201 8.34 0.54 -5.91
N PRO A 202 9.06 -0.11 -6.84
CA PRO A 202 10.52 -0.22 -6.77
C PRO A 202 11.20 1.15 -6.87
N GLU A 203 10.55 2.15 -7.45
CA GLU A 203 11.00 3.55 -7.53
C GLU A 203 10.74 4.36 -6.26
N SER A 204 10.05 3.79 -5.26
CA SER A 204 9.67 4.52 -4.05
C SER A 204 10.86 4.73 -3.12
N VAL A 205 11.32 5.98 -3.07
CA VAL A 205 12.33 6.43 -2.11
C VAL A 205 11.83 6.29 -0.68
N LEU A 206 10.57 6.60 -0.42
CA LEU A 206 9.98 6.51 0.91
C LEU A 206 10.10 5.10 1.49
N LEU A 207 9.73 4.08 0.71
CA LEU A 207 9.79 2.69 1.16
C LEU A 207 11.22 2.20 1.36
N ALA A 208 12.13 2.55 0.45
CA ALA A 208 13.54 2.20 0.58
C ALA A 208 14.17 2.80 1.86
N LEU A 209 13.91 4.09 2.12
CA LEU A 209 14.42 4.77 3.32
C LEU A 209 13.83 4.19 4.59
N LYS A 210 12.50 4.00 4.66
CA LYS A 210 11.84 3.40 5.83
C LYS A 210 12.33 1.99 6.12
N HIS A 211 12.59 1.19 5.08
CA HIS A 211 13.17 -0.14 5.24
C HIS A 211 14.62 -0.07 5.74
N GLY A 212 15.44 0.79 5.18
CA GLY A 212 16.81 1.03 5.65
C GLY A 212 16.87 1.49 7.11
N ASP A 213 16.00 2.43 7.49
CA ASP A 213 15.89 2.95 8.86
C ASP A 213 15.47 1.84 9.84
N ARG A 214 14.48 1.02 9.45
CA ARG A 214 14.03 -0.11 10.28
C ARG A 214 15.17 -1.10 10.52
N ILE A 215 15.91 -1.47 9.47
CA ILE A 215 17.09 -2.34 9.57
C ILE A 215 18.15 -1.72 10.50
N GLU A 216 18.42 -0.42 10.35
CA GLU A 216 19.38 0.31 11.18
C GLU A 216 18.98 0.30 12.67
N MET A 217 17.68 0.41 12.97
CA MET A 217 17.13 0.39 14.33
C MET A 217 17.09 -1.00 14.96
N THR A 218 16.86 -2.06 14.18
CA THR A 218 16.64 -3.41 14.74
C THR A 218 17.89 -4.28 14.79
N LEU A 219 18.87 -4.07 13.89
CA LEU A 219 20.09 -4.86 13.90
C LEU A 219 20.96 -4.49 15.11
N PRO A 220 21.38 -5.46 15.93
CA PRO A 220 22.26 -5.21 17.07
C PRO A 220 23.54 -4.49 16.65
N VAL A 221 23.99 -3.56 17.49
CA VAL A 221 25.30 -2.93 17.35
C VAL A 221 26.31 -3.81 18.06
N ALA A 222 27.11 -4.56 17.31
CA ALA A 222 28.27 -5.25 17.86
C ALA A 222 29.56 -4.56 17.41
N ASP A 223 30.58 -4.59 18.28
CA ASP A 223 31.83 -3.85 18.08
C ASP A 223 32.84 -4.53 17.15
N THR A 224 32.53 -5.73 16.66
CA THR A 224 33.38 -6.42 15.69
C THR A 224 33.27 -5.78 14.30
N GLU A 225 34.39 -5.73 13.59
CA GLU A 225 34.42 -5.20 12.23
C GLU A 225 33.52 -6.00 11.27
N GLU A 226 33.45 -7.32 11.43
CA GLU A 226 32.55 -8.20 10.68
C GLU A 226 31.08 -7.81 10.87
N SER A 227 30.65 -7.56 12.11
CA SER A 227 29.27 -7.17 12.39
C SER A 227 28.94 -5.78 11.82
N LYS A 228 29.89 -4.84 11.86
CA LYS A 228 29.72 -3.52 11.23
C LYS A 228 29.59 -3.62 9.71
N GLU A 229 30.33 -4.53 9.08
CA GLU A 229 30.23 -4.79 7.64
C GLU A 229 28.89 -5.43 7.26
N GLU A 230 28.45 -6.46 7.98
CA GLU A 230 27.16 -7.10 7.76
C GLU A 230 26.01 -6.11 7.94
N ARG A 231 26.03 -5.32 9.00
CA ARG A 231 25.04 -4.28 9.27
C ARG A 231 25.03 -3.20 8.19
N ALA A 232 26.20 -2.72 7.78
CA ALA A 232 26.31 -1.75 6.70
C ALA A 232 25.74 -2.30 5.38
N LYS A 233 26.06 -3.55 5.03
CA LYS A 233 25.53 -4.22 3.85
C LYS A 233 24.01 -4.34 3.90
N ALA A 234 23.45 -4.73 5.04
CA ALA A 234 22.01 -4.86 5.24
C ALA A 234 21.29 -3.51 5.12
N ILE A 235 21.80 -2.46 5.77
CA ILE A 235 21.23 -1.10 5.71
C ILE A 235 21.32 -0.55 4.29
N ARG A 236 22.41 -0.84 3.58
CA ARG A 236 22.66 -0.35 2.24
C ARG A 236 21.76 -1.01 1.18
N ALA A 237 21.36 -2.26 1.36
CA ALA A 237 20.62 -3.02 0.33
C ALA A 237 19.33 -2.34 -0.18
N PRO A 238 18.43 -1.78 0.66
CA PRO A 238 17.25 -1.05 0.18
C PRO A 238 17.60 0.18 -0.67
N TYR A 239 18.69 0.88 -0.34
CA TYR A 239 19.14 2.06 -1.07
C TYR A 239 19.71 1.68 -2.44
N ASP A 240 20.52 0.63 -2.51
CA ASP A 240 21.07 0.15 -3.77
C ASP A 240 19.95 -0.30 -4.72
N GLN A 241 18.93 -1.01 -4.22
CA GLN A 241 17.79 -1.47 -5.02
C GLN A 241 17.00 -0.31 -5.66
N VAL A 242 16.69 0.74 -4.90
CA VAL A 242 15.99 1.92 -5.45
C VAL A 242 16.91 2.70 -6.40
N LEU A 243 18.20 2.81 -6.12
CA LEU A 243 19.16 3.45 -7.02
C LEU A 243 19.23 2.73 -8.37
N GLU A 244 19.35 1.41 -8.38
CA GLU A 244 19.33 0.60 -9.59
C GLU A 244 18.07 0.86 -10.43
N THR A 245 16.91 0.87 -9.77
CA THR A 245 15.62 1.16 -10.41
C THR A 245 15.62 2.55 -11.05
N LEU A 246 16.07 3.58 -10.34
CA LEU A 246 16.08 4.96 -10.83
C LEU A 246 17.10 5.18 -11.96
N TYR A 247 18.27 4.54 -11.90
CA TYR A 247 19.23 4.58 -13.00
C TYR A 247 18.68 3.92 -14.26
N HIS A 248 17.97 2.80 -14.12
CA HIS A 248 17.29 2.16 -15.24
C HIS A 248 16.15 3.03 -15.81
N MET A 249 15.39 3.72 -14.95
CA MET A 249 14.42 4.73 -15.40
C MET A 249 15.09 5.88 -16.17
N MET A 250 16.27 6.32 -15.74
CA MET A 250 17.04 7.36 -16.40
C MET A 250 17.50 6.91 -17.80
N GLN A 251 17.94 5.67 -17.93
CA GLN A 251 18.30 5.09 -19.23
C GLN A 251 17.09 5.05 -20.18
N LYS A 252 15.95 4.53 -19.70
CA LYS A 252 14.70 4.50 -20.47
C LYS A 252 14.21 5.90 -20.87
N LEU A 253 14.40 6.90 -20.01
CA LEU A 253 14.02 8.27 -20.30
C LEU A 253 14.85 8.84 -21.46
N LYS A 254 16.17 8.63 -21.44
CA LYS A 254 17.08 9.05 -22.53
C LYS A 254 16.78 8.33 -23.85
N GLU A 255 16.43 7.03 -23.79
CA GLU A 255 16.01 6.28 -24.97
C GLU A 255 14.71 6.82 -25.56
N ARG A 256 13.72 7.15 -24.70
CA ARG A 256 12.46 7.78 -25.14
C ARG A 256 12.69 9.14 -25.77
N GLU A 257 13.54 9.98 -25.17
CA GLU A 257 13.91 11.28 -25.74
C GLU A 257 14.53 11.11 -27.12
N LYS A 258 15.52 10.23 -27.27
CA LYS A 258 16.15 9.94 -28.56
C LYS A 258 15.14 9.46 -29.61
N ASN A 259 14.23 8.56 -29.22
CA ASN A 259 13.23 8.01 -30.12
C ASN A 259 12.20 9.06 -30.57
N GLU A 260 11.75 9.93 -29.66
CA GLU A 260 10.81 11.01 -30.02
C GLU A 260 11.47 12.06 -30.91
N LEU A 261 12.72 12.43 -30.65
CA LEU A 261 13.47 13.34 -31.53
C LEU A 261 13.67 12.75 -32.93
N ALA A 262 14.02 11.46 -33.02
CA ALA A 262 14.17 10.78 -34.29
C ALA A 262 12.85 10.68 -35.08
N LYS A 263 11.69 10.56 -34.40
CA LYS A 263 10.38 10.60 -35.06
C LYS A 263 10.07 11.98 -35.64
N ILE A 264 10.40 13.05 -34.90
CA ILE A 264 10.21 14.42 -35.37
C ILE A 264 11.10 14.69 -36.59
N GLU A 265 12.36 14.26 -36.56
CA GLU A 265 13.30 14.39 -37.68
C GLU A 265 12.82 13.61 -38.92
N LYS A 266 12.39 12.36 -38.75
CA LYS A 266 11.84 11.55 -39.85
C LYS A 266 10.60 12.19 -40.47
N ALA A 267 9.66 12.65 -39.63
CA ALA A 267 8.47 13.35 -40.12
C ALA A 267 8.83 14.61 -40.92
N ALA A 268 9.84 15.36 -40.49
CA ALA A 268 10.34 16.51 -41.25
C ALA A 268 10.91 16.10 -42.62
N THR A 269 11.72 15.03 -42.68
CA THR A 269 12.29 14.56 -43.95
C THR A 269 11.23 14.00 -44.92
N GLU A 270 10.19 13.33 -44.42
CA GLU A 270 9.08 12.82 -45.24
C GLU A 270 8.18 13.95 -45.78
N HIS A 271 8.03 15.04 -45.04
CA HIS A 271 7.29 16.22 -45.48
C HIS A 271 8.08 17.03 -46.53
N ALA A 272 9.39 17.20 -46.33
CA ALA A 272 10.26 17.87 -47.30
C ALA A 272 10.35 17.14 -48.65
N GLY A 273 10.25 15.81 -48.67
CA GLY A 273 10.22 15.02 -49.91
C GLY A 273 8.90 15.06 -50.70
N ARG A 274 7.85 15.73 -50.18
CA ARG A 274 6.52 15.81 -50.81
C ARG A 274 6.14 17.22 -51.29
N ASN A 275 6.83 18.26 -50.83
CA ASN A 275 6.48 19.66 -51.09
C ASN A 275 7.49 20.28 -52.06
N ASP A 276 7.21 20.21 -53.37
CA ASP A 276 8.11 20.67 -54.44
C ASP A 276 7.68 22.04 -55.04
N GLY A 277 6.91 22.85 -54.30
CA GLY A 277 6.59 24.20 -54.76
C GLY A 277 5.62 25.02 -53.89
N ASP A 278 6.14 25.72 -52.89
CA ASP A 278 5.83 27.14 -52.59
C ASP A 278 6.78 27.67 -51.48
N ASP A 279 7.70 28.58 -51.82
CA ASP A 279 8.81 29.01 -50.93
C ASP A 279 8.37 29.77 -49.66
N ASN A 280 7.13 30.30 -49.62
CA ASN A 280 6.63 31.07 -48.46
C ASN A 280 6.09 30.20 -47.31
N ASP A 281 5.66 28.97 -47.57
CA ASP A 281 5.13 28.06 -46.55
C ASP A 281 6.25 27.31 -45.78
N ASP A 282 7.47 27.29 -46.32
CA ASP A 282 8.59 26.53 -45.75
C ASP A 282 9.21 27.16 -44.50
N GLN A 283 9.20 28.49 -44.37
CA GLN A 283 9.72 29.17 -43.16
C GLN A 283 8.83 28.94 -41.93
N ASP A 284 7.52 29.04 -42.09
CA ASP A 284 6.57 28.80 -41.00
C ASP A 284 6.56 27.33 -40.55
N GLN A 285 6.71 26.39 -41.49
CA GLN A 285 6.85 24.96 -41.17
C GLN A 285 8.16 24.64 -40.43
N THR A 286 9.25 25.28 -40.83
CA THR A 286 10.57 25.12 -40.17
C THR A 286 10.53 25.65 -38.73
N LEU A 287 9.95 26.83 -38.52
CA LEU A 287 9.77 27.42 -37.19
C LEU A 287 8.87 26.54 -36.30
N ALA A 288 7.79 25.99 -36.84
CA ALA A 288 6.90 25.09 -36.11
C ALA A 288 7.61 23.77 -35.69
N LEU A 289 8.46 23.23 -36.56
CA LEU A 289 9.26 22.03 -36.25
C LEU A 289 10.30 22.31 -35.16
N GLU A 290 10.98 23.45 -35.22
CA GLU A 290 11.94 23.87 -34.20
C GLU A 290 11.26 24.04 -32.84
N GLN A 291 10.12 24.74 -32.79
CA GLN A 291 9.34 24.92 -31.57
C GLN A 291 8.89 23.58 -30.98
N ARG A 292 8.40 22.66 -31.83
CA ARG A 292 8.02 21.31 -31.40
C ARG A 292 9.20 20.52 -30.84
N THR A 293 10.35 20.58 -31.51
CA THR A 293 11.58 19.93 -31.07
C THR A 293 12.05 20.48 -29.72
N GLN A 294 12.01 21.81 -29.56
CA GLN A 294 12.39 22.48 -28.33
C GLN A 294 11.44 22.13 -27.18
N ALA A 295 10.12 22.11 -27.42
CA ALA A 295 9.13 21.73 -26.42
C ALA A 295 9.34 20.29 -25.92
N VAL A 296 9.63 19.36 -26.83
CA VAL A 296 9.93 17.96 -26.47
C VAL A 296 11.22 17.87 -25.65
N LYS A 297 12.31 18.53 -26.08
CA LYS A 297 13.56 18.58 -25.30
C LYS A 297 13.36 19.17 -23.91
N GLN A 298 12.58 20.24 -23.79
CA GLN A 298 12.27 20.85 -22.50
C GLN A 298 11.49 19.88 -21.59
N GLY A 299 10.49 19.18 -22.12
CA GLY A 299 9.73 18.18 -21.35
C GLY A 299 10.60 17.05 -20.80
N PHE A 300 11.50 16.50 -21.63
CA PHE A 300 12.44 15.46 -21.20
C PHE A 300 13.51 16.00 -20.23
N SER A 301 13.95 17.26 -20.42
CA SER A 301 14.90 17.92 -19.52
C SER A 301 14.36 18.03 -18.10
N LEU A 302 13.10 18.47 -17.93
CA LEU A 302 12.44 18.56 -16.62
C LEU A 302 12.33 17.20 -15.91
N GLN A 303 11.97 16.15 -16.64
CA GLN A 303 11.90 14.79 -16.10
C GLN A 303 13.30 14.26 -15.71
N THR A 304 14.31 14.56 -16.53
CA THR A 304 15.70 14.19 -16.27
C THR A 304 16.23 14.90 -15.02
N GLU A 305 15.93 16.20 -14.87
CA GLU A 305 16.34 16.99 -13.70
C GLU A 305 15.70 16.45 -12.42
N LEU A 306 14.38 16.18 -12.45
CA LEU A 306 13.68 15.58 -11.32
C LEU A 306 14.33 14.26 -10.90
N LEU A 307 14.63 13.38 -11.86
CA LEU A 307 15.21 12.07 -11.58
C LEU A 307 16.66 12.18 -11.08
N LYS A 308 17.48 13.08 -11.65
CA LYS A 308 18.82 13.41 -11.15
C LYS A 308 18.78 13.89 -9.70
N ARG A 309 17.86 14.79 -9.38
CA ARG A 309 17.67 15.30 -8.02
C ARG A 309 17.29 14.16 -7.06
N THR A 310 16.34 13.31 -7.46
CA THR A 310 15.94 12.14 -6.66
C THR A 310 17.11 11.17 -6.40
N ILE A 311 17.86 10.80 -7.44
CA ILE A 311 19.06 9.95 -7.32
C ILE A 311 20.07 10.59 -6.36
N SER A 312 20.29 11.90 -6.47
CA SER A 312 21.20 12.66 -5.61
C SER A 312 20.82 12.59 -4.15
N PHE A 313 19.53 12.77 -3.82
CA PHE A 313 19.06 12.69 -2.44
C PHE A 313 19.21 11.28 -1.82
N ILE A 314 19.06 10.22 -2.63
CA ILE A 314 19.27 8.86 -2.14
C ILE A 314 20.74 8.60 -1.85
N TRP A 315 21.65 9.08 -2.71
CA TRP A 315 23.09 9.01 -2.43
C TRP A 315 23.46 9.78 -1.16
N ILE A 316 22.88 10.95 -0.94
CA ILE A 316 23.09 11.73 0.29
C ILE A 316 22.59 10.94 1.51
N ALA A 317 21.40 10.35 1.42
CA ALA A 317 20.83 9.54 2.50
C ALA A 317 21.70 8.31 2.80
N LEU A 318 22.17 7.61 1.76
CA LEU A 318 23.07 6.46 1.90
C LEU A 318 24.43 6.87 2.49
N CYS A 319 25.00 8.00 2.08
CA CYS A 319 26.21 8.56 2.68
C CYS A 319 26.02 8.81 4.18
N ARG A 320 24.89 9.41 4.59
CA ARG A 320 24.57 9.64 6.01
C ARG A 320 24.40 8.33 6.78
N ALA A 321 23.71 7.35 6.21
CA ALA A 321 23.55 6.03 6.83
C ALA A 321 24.91 5.34 7.01
N MET A 322 25.75 5.31 5.98
CA MET A 322 27.09 4.71 6.06
C MET A 322 28.04 5.48 6.97
N ARG A 323 27.87 6.80 7.10
CA ARG A 323 28.60 7.61 8.08
C ARG A 323 28.25 7.21 9.50
N ARG A 324 26.97 6.95 9.80
CA ARG A 324 26.52 6.52 11.14
C ARG A 324 26.99 5.11 11.48
N THR A 325 27.04 4.21 10.49
CA THR A 325 27.35 2.78 10.73
C THR A 325 28.86 2.50 10.72
N GLN A 326 29.61 3.07 9.79
CA GLN A 326 31.04 2.77 9.56
C GLN A 326 31.95 4.01 9.63
N GLY A 327 31.42 5.20 9.96
CA GLY A 327 32.20 6.42 10.02
C GLY A 327 32.65 6.95 8.65
N LYS A 328 33.73 7.74 8.62
CA LYS A 328 34.27 8.27 7.34
C LYS A 328 34.77 7.15 6.42
N GLY A 329 35.30 6.08 7.02
CA GLY A 329 35.84 4.94 6.31
C GLY A 329 37.00 5.26 5.36
N SER A 330 37.20 4.38 4.39
CA SER A 330 38.25 4.43 3.36
C SER A 330 37.60 4.45 1.96
N GLN A 331 38.39 4.33 0.88
CA GLN A 331 37.82 4.19 -0.47
C GLN A 331 37.01 2.89 -0.65
N THR A 332 37.16 1.92 0.26
CA THR A 332 36.53 0.59 0.17
C THR A 332 35.54 0.32 1.30
N LYS A 333 35.34 1.26 2.25
CA LYS A 333 34.40 1.14 3.38
C LYS A 333 33.79 2.48 3.77
N GLY A 334 32.58 2.47 4.32
CA GLY A 334 31.92 3.65 4.90
C GLY A 334 31.56 4.75 3.90
N LEU A 335 31.42 5.99 4.39
CA LEU A 335 30.95 7.12 3.58
C LEU A 335 31.81 7.38 2.33
N ARG A 336 33.13 7.27 2.43
CA ARG A 336 34.04 7.56 1.31
C ARG A 336 33.86 6.59 0.13
N GLN A 337 33.60 5.32 0.41
CA GLN A 337 33.27 4.32 -0.61
C GLN A 337 31.99 4.73 -1.36
N VAL A 338 30.90 4.97 -0.62
CA VAL A 338 29.61 5.37 -1.21
C VAL A 338 29.77 6.62 -2.07
N PHE A 339 30.51 7.62 -1.60
CA PHE A 339 30.72 8.84 -2.37
C PHE A 339 31.54 8.61 -3.65
N THR A 340 32.56 7.74 -3.61
CA THR A 340 33.31 7.38 -4.81
C THR A 340 32.45 6.63 -5.83
N GLU A 341 31.59 5.72 -5.38
CA GLU A 341 30.64 5.03 -6.25
C GLU A 341 29.59 5.97 -6.85
N ALA A 342 29.06 6.90 -6.05
CA ALA A 342 28.11 7.92 -6.52
C ALA A 342 28.72 8.74 -7.66
N ARG A 343 29.96 9.22 -7.48
CA ARG A 343 30.70 9.96 -8.53
C ARG A 343 30.93 9.11 -9.77
N GLY A 344 31.25 7.82 -9.59
CA GLY A 344 31.44 6.88 -10.70
C GLY A 344 30.18 6.65 -11.52
N LYS A 345 29.01 6.55 -10.89
CA LYS A 345 27.72 6.38 -11.60
C LYS A 345 27.19 7.69 -12.22
N GLY A 346 27.56 8.85 -11.67
CA GLY A 346 27.18 10.16 -12.21
C GLY A 346 25.68 10.47 -12.09
N GLN A 347 25.16 11.36 -12.95
CA GLN A 347 23.77 11.86 -12.86
C GLN A 347 23.43 12.55 -11.53
N LEU A 348 24.41 13.21 -10.92
CA LEU A 348 24.29 13.88 -9.63
C LEU A 348 24.08 15.39 -9.78
N THR A 349 23.38 15.99 -8.82
CA THR A 349 23.35 17.44 -8.61
C THR A 349 24.52 17.89 -7.72
N SER A 350 24.80 19.19 -7.69
CA SER A 350 25.81 19.79 -6.80
C SER A 350 25.56 19.50 -5.32
N ASP A 351 24.29 19.25 -4.95
CA ASP A 351 23.87 19.00 -3.57
C ASP A 351 24.60 17.82 -2.93
N VAL A 352 24.97 16.80 -3.71
CA VAL A 352 25.72 15.64 -3.19
C VAL A 352 27.09 16.07 -2.66
N TYR A 353 27.79 16.93 -3.40
CA TYR A 353 29.11 17.41 -3.03
C TYR A 353 29.04 18.31 -1.80
N VAL A 354 28.06 19.21 -1.76
CA VAL A 354 27.82 20.09 -0.61
C VAL A 354 27.46 19.29 0.63
N ALA A 355 26.51 18.35 0.51
CA ALA A 355 26.08 17.53 1.62
C ALA A 355 27.21 16.64 2.15
N VAL A 356 27.97 15.97 1.29
CA VAL A 356 29.09 15.12 1.72
C VAL A 356 30.21 15.93 2.37
N ALA A 357 30.43 17.18 1.97
CA ALA A 357 31.37 18.07 2.65
C ALA A 357 30.95 18.42 4.09
N LEU A 358 29.64 18.39 4.39
CA LEU A 358 29.06 18.71 5.70
C LEU A 358 28.88 17.49 6.63
N ILE A 359 29.03 16.26 6.12
CA ILE A 359 28.85 14.98 6.86
C ILE A 359 30.20 14.43 7.35
#